data_AF-A0A971D3J0-F1
#
_entry.id   AF-A0A971D3J0-F1
#
_cell.length_a   1.000
_cell.length_b   1.000
_cell.length_c   1.000
_cell.angle_alpha   90.00
_cell.angle_beta   90.00
_cell.angle_gamma   90.00
#
_symmetry.space_group_name_H-M   'P 1'
#
loop_
_entity.id
_entity.type
_entity.pdbx_description
1 polymer ?
#
loop_
_entity_poly.entity_id
_entity_poly.type
_entity_poly.pdbx_seq_one_letter_code
_entity_poly.pdbx_strand_id
1 'polypeptide(L)' 'MTDADHFDKLKQAIIDQDEDEVLDAVNAALADGIGAKTVIDQGLLPGLNVIGEQFEDEEIFLPELMQ' A
#
# COMPACT_ATOMS: atom_id res chain seq x y z
N MET A 1 2.78 -14.10 13.04
CA MET A 1 2.22 -12.98 12.26
C MET A 1 2.02 -13.54 10.88
N THR A 2 0.78 -13.53 10.40
CA THR A 2 0.41 -14.21 9.15
C THR A 2 0.66 -13.28 7.98
N ASP A 3 1.04 -13.81 6.81
CA ASP A 3 1.32 -13.02 5.59
C ASP A 3 0.22 -11.99 5.26
N ALA A 4 -1.03 -12.28 5.63
CA ALA A 4 -2.18 -11.38 5.50
C ALA A 4 -2.02 -10.05 6.27
N ASP A 5 -1.38 -10.06 7.45
CA ASP A 5 -1.22 -8.85 8.28
C ASP A 5 -0.27 -7.83 7.62
N HIS A 6 0.72 -8.33 6.86
CA HIS A 6 1.66 -7.47 6.12
C HIS A 6 0.99 -6.79 4.94
N PHE A 7 0.15 -7.51 4.20
CA PHE A 7 -0.56 -6.97 3.05
C PHE A 7 -1.59 -5.92 3.45
N ASP A 8 -2.34 -6.16 4.54
CA ASP A 8 -3.31 -5.18 5.05
C ASP A 8 -2.63 -3.90 5.53
N LYS A 9 -1.46 -4.00 6.18
CA LYS A 9 -0.64 -2.84 6.54
C LYS A 9 -0.14 -2.07 5.34
N LEU A 10 0.42 -2.76 4.35
CA LEU A 10 0.90 -2.14 3.10
C LEU A 10 -0.23 -1.41 2.38
N LYS A 11 -1.40 -2.03 2.33
CA LYS A 11 -2.59 -1.45 1.73
C LYS A 11 -3.00 -0.16 2.45
N GLN A 12 -3.06 -0.18 3.78
CA GLN A 12 -3.45 1.01 4.54
C GLN A 12 -2.42 2.13 4.44
N ALA A 13 -1.13 1.82 4.57
CA ALA A 13 -0.07 2.81 4.44
C ALA A 13 -0.12 3.54 3.08
N ILE A 14 -0.50 2.83 2.00
CA ILE A 14 -0.74 3.46 0.69
C ILE A 14 -1.98 4.35 0.72
N ILE A 15 -3.11 3.89 1.26
CA ILE A 15 -4.35 4.68 1.34
C ILE A 15 -4.15 5.96 2.15
N ASP A 16 -3.42 5.86 3.25
CA ASP A 16 -3.08 6.97 4.14
C ASP A 16 -2.00 7.89 3.55
N GLN A 17 -1.41 7.52 2.41
CA GLN A 17 -0.33 8.25 1.74
C GLN A 17 0.89 8.48 2.65
N ASP A 18 1.17 7.53 3.55
CA ASP A 18 2.31 7.58 4.47
C ASP A 18 3.50 6.81 3.88
N GLU A 19 4.43 7.55 3.27
CA GLU A 19 5.62 6.96 2.63
C GLU A 19 6.53 6.23 3.62
N ASP A 20 6.66 6.76 4.85
CA ASP A 20 7.52 6.17 5.89
C ASP A 20 6.93 4.83 6.34
N GLU A 21 5.61 4.77 6.56
CA GLU A 21 4.92 3.54 6.94
C GLU A 21 4.94 2.50 5.80
N VAL A 22 4.82 2.94 4.54
CA VAL A 22 4.96 2.04 3.37
C VAL A 22 6.36 1.43 3.35
N LEU A 23 7.41 2.22 3.52
CA LEU A 23 8.79 1.74 3.55
C LEU A 23 9.02 0.73 4.68
N ASP A 24 8.53 1.02 5.89
CA ASP A 24 8.66 0.13 7.04
C ASP A 24 7.90 -1.19 6.83
N ALA A 25 6.69 -1.13 6.29
CA ALA A 25 5.87 -2.31 6.00
C ALA A 25 6.49 -3.18 4.89
N VAL A 26 7.05 -2.57 3.83
CA VAL A 26 7.76 -3.30 2.77
C VAL A 26 8.99 -4.00 3.35
N ASN A 27 9.79 -3.30 4.16
CA ASN A 27 10.98 -3.87 4.79
C ASN A 27 10.63 -5.03 5.73
N ALA A 28 9.55 -4.91 6.50
CA ALA A 28 9.06 -5.98 7.37
C ALA A 28 8.62 -7.22 6.56
N ALA A 29 7.86 -7.03 5.48
CA ALA A 29 7.41 -8.11 4.61
C ALA A 29 8.60 -8.83 3.93
N LEU A 30 9.59 -8.08 3.45
CA LEU A 30 10.80 -8.64 2.87
C LEU A 30 11.65 -9.39 3.91
N ALA A 31 11.74 -8.88 5.14
CA ALA A 31 12.46 -9.53 6.24
C ALA A 31 11.83 -10.87 6.64
N ASP A 32 10.51 -10.98 6.55
CA ASP A 32 9.77 -12.23 6.78
C ASP A 32 9.84 -13.21 5.58
N GLY A 33 10.59 -12.87 4.53
CA GLY A 33 10.85 -13.73 3.38
C GLY A 33 9.76 -13.68 2.31
N ILE A 34 8.84 -12.73 2.39
CA ILE A 34 7.84 -12.50 1.34
C ILE A 34 8.55 -11.94 0.11
N GLY A 35 8.33 -12.55 -1.05
CA GLY A 35 8.94 -12.08 -2.29
C GLY A 35 8.46 -10.68 -2.66
N ALA A 36 9.36 -9.82 -3.14
CA ALA A 36 9.04 -8.45 -3.52
C ALA A 36 7.88 -8.35 -4.52
N LYS A 37 7.78 -9.31 -5.46
CA LYS A 37 6.64 -9.39 -6.39
C LYS A 37 5.31 -9.58 -5.65
N THR A 38 5.29 -10.43 -4.64
CA THR A 38 4.08 -10.68 -3.83
C THR A 38 3.70 -9.45 -3.02
N VAL A 39 4.66 -8.74 -2.45
CA VAL A 39 4.45 -7.46 -1.74
C VAL A 39 3.79 -6.43 -2.65
N ILE A 40 4.27 -6.32 -3.89
CA ILE A 40 3.69 -5.41 -4.90
C ILE A 40 2.28 -5.84 -5.29
N ASP A 41 2.10 -7.11 -5.69
CA ASP A 41 0.84 -7.62 -6.21
C ASP A 41 -0.27 -7.69 -5.15
N GLN A 42 0.07 -8.04 -3.91
CA GLN A 42 -0.91 -8.28 -2.84
C GLN A 42 -0.99 -7.18 -1.79
N GLY A 43 -0.03 -6.25 -1.73
CA GLY A 43 -0.05 -5.13 -0.79
C GLY A 43 -0.26 -3.78 -1.50
N LEU A 44 0.73 -3.38 -2.32
CA LEU A 44 0.78 -2.04 -2.91
C LEU A 44 -0.31 -1.82 -3.98
N LEU A 45 -0.47 -2.76 -4.92
CA LEU A 45 -1.49 -2.68 -5.98
C LEU A 45 -2.93 -2.54 -5.44
N PRO A 46 -3.37 -3.36 -4.48
CA PRO A 46 -4.69 -3.20 -3.88
C PRO A 46 -4.88 -1.86 -3.16
N GLY A 47 -3.83 -1.29 -2.55
CA GLY A 47 -3.89 0.06 -1.96
C GLY A 47 -4.11 1.12 -3.03
N LEU A 48 -3.36 1.02 -4.13
CA LEU A 48 -3.47 1.93 -5.26
C LEU A 48 -4.85 1.86 -5.94
N ASN A 49 -5.45 0.67 -6.02
CA ASN A 49 -6.81 0.50 -6.55
C ASN A 49 -7.85 1.26 -5.71
N VAL A 50 -7.71 1.26 -4.38
CA VAL A 50 -8.61 2.01 -3.49
C VAL A 50 -8.42 3.52 -3.68
N ILE A 51 -7.20 3.99 -3.88
CA ILE A 51 -6.95 5.39 -4.27
C ILE A 51 -7.61 5.70 -5.62
N GLY A 52 -7.53 4.78 -6.58
CA GLY A 52 -8.18 4.93 -7.89
C GLY A 52 -9.71 5.04 -7.79
N GLU A 53 -10.33 4.20 -6.96
CA GLU A 53 -11.78 4.28 -6.68
C GLU A 53 -12.15 5.60 -6.00
N GLN A 54 -11.41 6.02 -4.97
CA GLN A 54 -11.63 7.31 -4.30
C GLN A 54 -11.44 8.50 -5.26
N PHE A 55 -10.52 8.40 -6.22
CA PHE A 55 -10.35 9.40 -7.26
C PHE A 55 -11.54 9.43 -8.24
N GLU A 56 -12.08 8.27 -8.62
CA GLU A 56 -13.30 8.17 -9.44
C GLU A 56 -14.54 8.72 -8.70
N ASP A 57 -14.61 8.53 -7.38
CA ASP A 57 -15.69 9.02 -6.52
C ASP A 57 -15.55 10.50 -6.10
N GLU A 58 -14.59 11.24 -6.68
CA GLU A 58 -14.28 12.65 -6.39
C GLU A 58 -13.88 12.91 -4.91
N GLU A 59 -13.41 11.89 -4.19
CA GLU A 59 -12.94 11.99 -2.79
C GLU A 59 -11.46 12.42 -2.69
N ILE A 60 -10.64 12.07 -3.68
CA ILE A 60 -9.21 12.44 -3.78
C ILE A 60 -8.95 13.09 -5.15
N PHE A 61 -8.09 14.11 -5.22
CA PHE A 61 -7.70 14.75 -6.48
C PHE A 61 -6.22 14.47 -6.84
N LEU A 62 -5.88 14.70 -8.12
CA LEU A 62 -4.51 14.53 -8.64
C LEU A 62 -3.43 15.37 -7.92
N PRO A 63 -3.68 16.62 -7.47
CA PRO A 63 -2.69 17.42 -6.76
C PRO A 63 -2.17 16.78 -5.47
N GLU A 64 -3.01 16.00 -4.79
CA GLU A 64 -2.70 15.29 -3.56
C GLU A 64 -1.84 14.05 -3.83
N LEU A 65 -2.01 13.40 -5.00
CA LEU A 65 -1.26 12.21 -5.41
C LEU A 65 0.14 12.48 -5.98
N MET A 66 0.45 13.73 -6.34
CA MET A 66 1.73 14.12 -6.95
C MET A 66 2.71 14.77 -5.97
N GLN A 67 2.44 14.74 -4.67
CA GLN A 67 3.32 15.32 -3.64
C GLN A 67 4.60 14.52 -3.47
#